data_AF-S4MZ72-F1
#
_entry.id   AF-S4MZ72-F1
#
_cell.length_a   1.000
_cell.length_b   1.000
_cell.length_c   1.000
_cell.angle_alpha   90.00
_cell.angle_beta   90.00
_cell.angle_gamma   90.00
#
_symmetry.space_group_name_H-M   'P 1'
#
loop_
_entity.id
_entity.type
_entity.pdbx_description
1 polymer ?
#
loop_
_entity_poly.entity_id
_entity_poly.type
_entity_poly.pdbx_seq_one_letter_code
_entity_poly.pdbx_strand_id
1 'polypeptide(L)' 'MPSHWPAALDRLLDLGGEDALYVPGHGAVVDAAFVRAQRDALAAHFGVSR' A
#
# COMPACT_ATOMS: atom_id res chain seq x y z
N MET A 1 -0.99 -11.27 10.97
CA MET A 1 -0.49 -12.13 9.88
C MET A 1 -0.15 -11.27 8.68
N PRO A 2 0.98 -11.51 7.98
CA PRO A 2 1.45 -10.68 6.87
C PRO A 2 0.46 -10.53 5.71
N SER A 3 -0.40 -11.52 5.51
CA SER A 3 -1.47 -11.51 4.50
C SER A 3 -2.53 -10.40 4.70
N HIS A 4 -2.59 -9.75 5.86
CA HIS A 4 -3.49 -8.61 6.10
C HIS A 4 -2.95 -7.28 5.59
N TRP A 5 -1.67 -7.20 5.21
CA TRP A 5 -1.06 -5.95 4.77
C TRP A 5 -1.74 -5.32 3.55
N PRO A 6 -2.10 -6.06 2.48
CA PRO A 6 -2.82 -5.46 1.35
C PRO A 6 -4.07 -4.68 1.77
N ALA A 7 -4.88 -5.24 2.67
CA ALA A 7 -6.08 -4.58 3.18
C ALA A 7 -5.78 -3.35 4.07
N ALA A 8 -4.65 -3.37 4.80
CA ALA A 8 -4.22 -2.19 5.56
C ALA A 8 -3.76 -1.05 4.63
N LEU A 9 -3.07 -1.38 3.54
CA LEU A 9 -2.66 -0.40 2.52
C LEU A 9 -3.87 0.17 1.77
N ASP A 10 -4.88 -0.66 1.47
CA ASP A 10 -6.14 -0.18 0.87
C ASP A 10 -6.79 0.91 1.75
N ARG A 11 -6.85 0.71 3.08
CA ARG A 11 -7.38 1.73 4.01
C ARG A 11 -6.51 2.99 4.08
N LEU A 12 -5.19 2.86 4.03
CA LEU A 12 -4.30 4.03 4.02
C LEU A 12 -4.51 4.87 2.75
N LEU A 13 -4.67 4.21 1.60
CA LEU A 13 -4.96 4.86 0.32
C LEU A 13 -6.30 5.59 0.33
N ASP A 14 -7.34 4.98 0.91
CA ASP A 14 -8.66 5.61 1.04
C ASP A 14 -8.62 6.85 1.95
N LEU A 15 -7.77 6.84 2.99
CA LEU A 15 -7.60 7.98 3.90
C LEU A 15 -6.78 9.12 3.27
N GLY A 16 -5.75 8.79 2.49
CA GLY A 16 -4.86 9.79 1.89
C GLY A 16 -5.43 10.44 0.64
N GLY A 17 -6.25 9.72 -0.13
CA GLY A 17 -6.65 10.17 -1.47
C GLY A 17 -5.55 9.98 -2.51
N GLU A 18 -5.83 10.41 -3.75
CA GLU A 18 -4.98 10.12 -4.92
C GLU A 18 -3.63 10.87 -4.92
N ASP A 19 -3.60 12.09 -4.39
CA ASP A 19 -2.41 12.96 -4.40
C ASP A 19 -1.60 12.88 -3.08
N ALA A 20 -1.91 11.94 -2.20
CA ALA A 20 -1.20 11.80 -0.94
C ALA A 20 0.27 11.39 -1.13
N LEU A 21 1.14 11.99 -0.31
CA LEU A 21 2.51 11.57 -0.11
C LEU A 21 2.62 10.75 1.18
N TYR A 22 3.30 9.61 1.09
CA TYR A 22 3.52 8.68 2.19
C TYR A 22 4.99 8.73 2.62
N VAL A 23 5.22 8.94 3.92
CA VAL A 23 6.55 8.99 4.52
C VAL A 23 6.86 7.65 5.19
N PRO A 24 7.71 6.79 4.59
CA PRO A 24 8.12 5.55 5.23
C PRO A 24 9.07 5.83 6.40
N GLY A 25 9.20 4.86 7.31
CA GLY A 25 10.15 4.97 8.43
C GLY A 25 11.62 5.07 8.00
N HIS A 26 11.94 4.68 6.76
CA HIS A 26 13.25 4.84 6.12
C HIS A 26 13.08 5.02 4.60
N GLY A 27 14.00 5.75 3.97
CA GLY A 27 14.01 5.96 2.52
C GLY A 27 13.32 7.25 2.08
N ALA A 28 13.03 7.34 0.77
CA ALA A 28 12.41 8.52 0.16
C ALA A 28 10.89 8.57 0.38
N VAL A 29 10.33 9.78 0.34
CA VAL A 29 8.87 10.00 0.28
C VAL A 29 8.33 9.40 -1.03
N VAL A 30 7.18 8.74 -0.96
CA VAL A 30 6.55 8.07 -2.10
C VAL A 30 5.12 8.53 -2.30
N ASP A 31 4.61 8.41 -3.51
CA ASP A 31 3.23 8.76 -3.86
C ASP A 31 2.26 7.59 -3.66
N ALA A 32 0.97 7.86 -3.86
CA ALA A 32 -0.08 6.85 -3.80
C ALA A 32 0.09 5.74 -4.87
N ALA A 33 0.70 6.04 -6.01
CA ALA A 33 0.91 5.06 -7.08
C ALA A 33 1.93 3.99 -6.65
N PHE A 34 3.02 4.40 -6.00
CA PHE A 34 3.99 3.48 -5.40
C PHE A 34 3.35 2.57 -4.36
N VAL A 35 2.52 3.13 -3.47
CA VAL A 35 1.85 2.36 -2.42
C VAL A 35 0.85 1.35 -3.01
N ARG A 36 0.12 1.72 -4.07
CA ARG A 36 -0.75 0.79 -4.83
C ARG A 36 0.05 -0.36 -5.44
N ALA A 37 1.18 -0.07 -6.09
CA ALA A 37 2.04 -1.11 -6.66
C ALA A 37 2.58 -2.07 -5.59
N GLN A 38 2.99 -1.55 -4.42
CA GLN A 38 3.40 -2.39 -3.28
C GLN A 38 2.26 -3.27 -2.78
N ARG A 39 1.04 -2.70 -2.63
CA ARG A 39 -0.16 -3.44 -2.23
C ARG A 39 -0.44 -4.60 -3.19
N ASP A 40 -0.31 -4.38 -4.49
CA ASP A 40 -0.57 -5.40 -5.50
C ASP A 40 0.50 -6.51 -5.49
N ALA A 41 1.77 -6.15 -5.30
CA ALA A 41 2.85 -7.12 -5.13
C ALA A 41 2.62 -8.03 -3.91
N LEU A 42 2.19 -7.46 -2.79
CA LEU A 42 1.85 -8.23 -1.58
C LEU A 42 0.61 -9.10 -1.79
N ALA A 43 -0.41 -8.59 -2.48
CA ALA A 43 -1.62 -9.35 -2.78
C ALA A 43 -1.32 -10.58 -3.64
N ALA A 44 -0.51 -10.41 -4.70
CA ALA A 44 -0.04 -11.50 -5.54
C ALA A 44 0.81 -12.51 -4.76
N HIS A 45 1.72 -12.03 -3.90
CA HIS A 45 2.59 -12.90 -3.10
C HIS A 45 1.80 -13.78 -2.11
N PHE A 46 0.75 -13.24 -1.50
CA PHE A 46 -0.08 -13.96 -0.53
C PHE A 46 -1.33 -14.61 -1.14
N GLY A 47 -1.55 -14.50 -2.46
CA GLY A 47 -2.71 -15.08 -3.14
C GLY A 47 -4.06 -14.51 -2.69
N VAL A 48 -4.09 -13.25 -2.22
CA VAL A 48 -5.32 -12.60 -1.74
C VAL A 48 -5.92 -11.72 -2.83
N SER A 49 -7.19 -11.97 -3.16
CA SER A 49 -7.97 -11.14 -4.07
C SER A 49 -8.49 -9.90 -3.34
N ARG A 50 -8.72 -8.81 -4.09
CA ARG A 50 -9.38 -7.61 -3.58
C ARG A 50 -10.84 -7.92 -3.21
#